data_AF-A0A9W5Z4E6-F1
#
_entry.id   AF-A0A9W5Z4E6-F1
#
_cell.length_a   1.000
_cell.length_b   1.000
_cell.length_c   1.000
_cell.angle_alpha   90.00
_cell.angle_beta   90.00
_cell.angle_gamma   90.00
#
_symmetry.space_group_name_H-M   'P 1'
#
loop_
_entity.id
_entity.type
_entity.pdbx_description
1 polymer ?
#
loop_
_entity_poly.entity_id
_entity_poly.type
_entity_poly.pdbx_seq_one_letter_code
_entity_poly.pdbx_strand_id
1 'polypeptide(L)'
;MKTFFLYCLLQGPLITFEFASIEGVCGGFGYNSNLKFPTPKNVTQFPLINGSKDAPDASKPTDNILNQLLATSWFSPKDGSFWVAAGLTVKAFEILNVQAVLVIQWNPEVEIGIFGLATASIPGGQSEKEFAHVELGITATLSFRTGALKIEGELTPASFILDPSCHLLGGFALYTWFDNNKAASGVKGDWVFTIGGFHPLYVRPPQYPNPSRLGISWHFSNAISISGQAYFAITPKVGMG
;
A
#
# COMPACT_ATOMS: atom_id res chain seq x y z
N MET A 1 10.84 -12.88 28.44
CA MET A 1 10.06 -13.55 27.38
C MET A 1 10.88 -13.52 26.10
N LYS A 2 10.95 -14.62 25.33
CA LYS A 2 11.75 -14.65 24.10
C LYS A 2 10.88 -14.32 22.89
N THR A 3 11.26 -13.27 22.18
CA THR A 3 10.71 -12.86 20.89
C THR A 3 11.68 -13.36 19.82
N PHE A 4 11.19 -14.04 18.79
CA PHE A 4 12.02 -14.48 17.67
C PHE A 4 11.54 -13.83 16.38
N PHE A 5 12.49 -13.46 15.54
CA PHE A 5 12.25 -12.76 14.30
C PHE A 5 13.30 -13.21 13.29
N LEU A 6 12.86 -13.52 12.06
CA LEU A 6 13.73 -13.73 10.92
C LEU A 6 13.25 -12.87 9.75
N TYR A 7 14.19 -12.29 9.03
CA TYR A 7 13.94 -11.64 7.76
C TYR A 7 15.03 -12.04 6.76
N CYS A 8 14.59 -12.31 5.54
CA CYS A 8 15.44 -12.65 4.41
C CYS A 8 15.06 -11.75 3.25
N LEU A 9 16.08 -11.21 2.59
CA LEU A 9 15.92 -10.36 1.41
C LEU A 9 16.93 -10.82 0.37
N LEU A 10 16.45 -11.09 -0.83
CA LEU A 10 17.25 -11.44 -1.99
C LEU A 10 16.94 -10.41 -3.08
N GLN A 11 17.97 -9.74 -3.59
CA GLN A 11 17.88 -8.70 -4.61
C GLN A 11 18.75 -9.04 -5.80
N GLY A 12 18.32 -8.61 -6.98
CA GLY A 12 19.00 -8.80 -8.25
C GLY A 12 18.06 -9.41 -9.29
N PRO A 13 18.41 -9.42 -10.58
CA PRO A 13 17.60 -10.09 -11.59
C PRO A 13 17.59 -11.59 -11.29
N LEU A 14 16.54 -12.07 -10.62
CA LEU A 14 16.42 -13.47 -10.19
C LEU A 14 15.91 -14.31 -11.36
N ILE A 15 14.87 -13.82 -12.02
CA ILE A 15 14.25 -14.45 -13.18
C ILE A 15 13.87 -13.35 -14.15
N THR A 16 14.28 -13.48 -15.41
CA THR A 16 13.96 -12.51 -16.47
C THR A 16 13.16 -13.19 -17.56
N PHE A 17 12.00 -12.64 -17.86
CA PHE A 17 11.14 -12.96 -19.00
C PHE A 17 11.21 -11.82 -20.02
N GLU A 18 10.69 -12.03 -21.24
CA GLU A 18 10.72 -11.00 -22.31
C GLU A 18 10.00 -9.70 -21.93
N PHE A 19 8.95 -9.78 -21.12
CA PHE A 19 8.10 -8.65 -20.76
C PHE A 19 8.16 -8.28 -19.27
N ALA A 20 8.81 -9.08 -18.43
CA ALA A 20 8.92 -8.83 -16.99
C ALA A 20 10.13 -9.53 -16.35
N SER A 21 10.68 -8.96 -15.30
CA SER A 21 11.71 -9.55 -14.45
C SER A 21 11.24 -9.60 -13.00
N ILE A 22 11.58 -10.69 -12.30
CA ILE A 22 11.52 -10.76 -10.84
C ILE A 22 12.89 -10.29 -10.33
N GLU A 23 12.90 -9.13 -9.69
CA GLU A 23 14.13 -8.43 -9.27
C GLU A 23 14.39 -8.53 -7.76
N GLY A 24 13.46 -9.13 -7.03
CA GLY A 24 13.64 -9.34 -5.61
C GLY A 24 12.59 -10.25 -5.00
N VAL A 25 13.00 -10.94 -3.95
CA VAL A 25 12.13 -11.73 -3.07
C VAL A 25 12.48 -11.35 -1.64
N CYS A 26 11.46 -11.09 -0.83
CA CYS A 26 11.63 -10.94 0.60
C CYS A 26 10.77 -11.96 1.35
N GLY A 27 11.18 -12.30 2.56
CA GLY A 27 10.45 -13.20 3.43
C GLY A 27 10.77 -12.89 4.88
N GLY A 28 9.83 -13.17 5.76
CA GLY A 28 10.08 -13.03 7.19
C GLY A 28 9.08 -13.80 8.02
N PHE A 29 9.44 -14.05 9.27
CA PHE A 29 8.51 -14.56 10.26
C PHE A 29 8.81 -13.99 11.64
N GLY A 30 7.78 -13.92 12.48
CA GLY A 30 7.91 -13.51 13.88
C GLY A 30 7.12 -14.41 14.82
N TYR A 31 7.70 -14.67 15.99
CA TYR A 31 7.11 -15.43 17.10
C TYR A 31 7.11 -14.55 18.36
N ASN A 32 5.99 -14.51 19.08
CA ASN A 32 5.72 -13.56 20.16
C ASN A 32 5.92 -12.10 19.74
N SER A 33 5.62 -11.81 18.48
CA SER A 33 5.79 -10.51 17.84
C SER A 33 4.53 -10.17 17.06
N ASN A 34 4.12 -8.92 17.13
CA ASN A 34 3.02 -8.35 16.36
C ASN A 34 3.59 -7.45 15.26
N LEU A 35 3.03 -7.55 14.07
CA LEU A 35 3.36 -6.72 12.92
C LEU A 35 2.20 -5.74 12.67
N LYS A 36 2.50 -4.44 12.65
CA LYS A 36 1.52 -3.39 12.36
C LYS A 36 1.34 -3.26 10.84
N PHE A 37 0.12 -3.46 10.37
CA PHE A 37 -0.21 -3.27 8.95
C PHE A 37 -0.09 -1.79 8.56
N PRO A 38 0.54 -1.46 7.41
CA PRO A 38 0.59 -0.09 6.91
C PRO A 38 -0.77 0.34 6.35
N THR A 39 -0.89 1.63 6.16
CA THR A 39 -1.92 2.34 5.41
C THR A 39 -1.36 2.75 4.04
N PRO A 40 -2.19 3.13 3.06
CA PRO A 40 -1.70 3.60 1.77
C PRO A 40 -0.68 4.74 1.87
N LYS A 41 -0.82 5.63 2.86
CA LYS A 41 0.07 6.79 3.07
C LYS A 41 1.47 6.46 3.54
N ASN A 42 1.64 5.35 4.26
CA ASN A 42 2.91 4.97 4.87
C ASN A 42 3.42 3.60 4.40
N VAL A 43 2.82 3.02 3.36
CA VAL A 43 3.31 1.77 2.77
C VAL A 43 4.72 1.93 2.19
N THR A 44 5.09 3.13 1.73
CA THR A 44 6.45 3.48 1.29
C THR A 44 7.49 3.47 2.43
N GLN A 45 7.04 3.41 3.68
CA GLN A 45 7.86 3.28 4.88
C GLN A 45 7.80 1.86 5.44
N PHE A 46 7.01 0.96 4.85
CA PHE A 46 6.86 -0.38 5.38
C PHE A 46 8.13 -1.19 5.09
N PRO A 47 8.83 -1.70 6.12
CA PRO A 47 10.19 -2.23 5.98
C PRO A 47 10.31 -3.51 5.14
N LEU A 48 9.18 -4.18 4.88
CA LEU A 48 9.13 -5.36 4.00
C LEU A 48 8.94 -4.99 2.52
N ILE A 49 8.70 -3.71 2.20
CA ILE A 49 8.79 -3.16 0.85
C ILE A 49 10.24 -2.75 0.61
N ASN A 50 10.79 -3.22 -0.50
CA ASN A 50 12.17 -2.99 -0.88
C ASN A 50 12.44 -1.52 -1.24
N GLY A 51 13.55 -0.95 -0.76
CA GLY A 51 13.83 0.48 -0.96
C GLY A 51 12.91 1.43 -0.18
N SER A 52 12.07 0.93 0.73
CA SER A 52 11.43 1.78 1.74
C SER A 52 12.49 2.43 2.63
N LYS A 53 12.17 3.60 3.22
CA LYS A 53 13.11 4.29 4.14
C LYS A 53 13.54 3.43 5.32
N ASP A 54 12.65 2.54 5.77
CA ASP A 54 12.87 1.63 6.87
C ASP A 54 13.31 0.22 6.39
N ALA A 55 13.49 0.02 5.08
CA ALA A 55 13.94 -1.25 4.53
C ALA A 55 15.35 -1.56 5.06
N PRO A 56 15.61 -2.82 5.45
CA PRO A 56 16.95 -3.24 5.79
C PRO A 56 17.88 -3.15 4.59
N ASP A 57 19.08 -2.65 4.84
CA ASP A 57 20.15 -2.63 3.85
C ASP A 57 20.77 -4.03 3.74
N ALA A 58 20.53 -4.70 2.60
CA ALA A 58 21.02 -6.04 2.32
C ALA A 58 22.56 -6.14 2.30
N SER A 59 23.28 -5.01 2.21
CA SER A 59 24.74 -4.96 2.30
C SER A 59 25.28 -5.03 3.74
N LYS A 60 24.41 -4.90 4.76
CA LYS A 60 24.78 -4.94 6.17
C LYS A 60 24.64 -6.35 6.77
N PRO A 61 25.43 -6.69 7.81
CA PRO A 61 25.32 -7.98 8.50
C PRO A 61 23.90 -8.27 8.98
N THR A 62 23.49 -9.55 8.92
CA THR A 62 22.13 -10.01 9.27
C THR A 62 21.69 -9.61 10.67
N ASP A 63 22.61 -9.59 11.64
CA ASP A 63 22.32 -9.19 13.03
C ASP A 63 21.95 -7.69 13.13
N ASN A 64 22.50 -6.85 12.25
CA ASN A 64 22.17 -5.42 12.20
C ASN A 64 20.80 -5.19 11.55
N ILE A 65 20.40 -6.04 10.60
CA ILE A 65 19.08 -5.97 9.93
C ILE A 65 17.96 -6.22 10.94
N LEU A 66 18.10 -7.25 11.78
CA LEU A 66 17.14 -7.54 12.84
C LEU A 66 17.00 -6.36 13.82
N ASN A 67 18.12 -5.79 14.27
CA ASN A 67 18.11 -4.65 15.19
C ASN A 67 17.49 -3.39 14.55
N GLN A 68 17.70 -3.16 13.25
CA GLN A 68 17.06 -2.06 12.52
C GLN A 68 15.54 -2.24 12.47
N LEU A 69 15.06 -3.45 12.17
CA LEU A 69 13.63 -3.75 12.12
C LEU A 69 12.98 -3.59 13.50
N LEU A 70 13.64 -4.07 14.56
CA LEU A 70 13.17 -3.89 15.94
C LEU A 70 13.20 -2.44 16.44
N ALA A 71 14.04 -1.58 15.85
CA ALA A 71 14.06 -0.15 16.16
C ALA A 71 12.89 0.62 15.53
N THR A 72 12.17 0.01 14.57
CA THR A 72 11.00 0.63 13.95
C THR A 72 9.74 0.45 14.81
N SER A 73 8.71 1.26 14.53
CA SER A 73 7.38 1.11 15.17
C SER A 73 6.51 0.02 14.54
N TRP A 74 7.03 -0.72 13.56
CA TRP A 74 6.28 -1.72 12.79
C TRP A 74 6.14 -3.05 13.52
N PHE A 75 7.11 -3.37 14.38
CA PHE A 75 7.15 -4.63 15.13
C PHE A 75 7.10 -4.34 16.62
N SER A 76 6.27 -5.07 17.35
CA SER A 76 6.14 -4.93 18.80
C SER A 76 6.03 -6.30 19.47
N PRO A 77 6.70 -6.55 20.60
CA PRO A 77 6.50 -7.78 21.36
C PRO A 77 5.03 -7.97 21.72
N LYS A 78 4.47 -9.15 21.45
CA LYS A 78 3.09 -9.51 21.83
C LYS A 78 2.98 -11.02 21.99
N ASP A 79 2.64 -11.44 23.20
CA ASP A 79 2.53 -12.85 23.55
C ASP A 79 1.54 -13.59 22.64
N GLY A 80 1.90 -14.82 22.26
CA GLY A 80 1.11 -15.71 21.42
C GLY A 80 0.85 -15.19 20.01
N SER A 81 1.49 -14.09 19.59
CA SER A 81 1.31 -13.50 18.26
C SER A 81 2.36 -14.03 17.29
N PHE A 82 1.90 -14.35 16.09
CA PHE A 82 2.71 -14.91 15.02
C PHE A 82 2.41 -14.17 13.73
N TRP A 83 3.43 -13.99 12.90
CA TRP A 83 3.22 -13.54 11.54
C TRP A 83 4.24 -14.19 10.60
N VAL A 84 3.83 -14.33 9.35
CA VAL A 84 4.70 -14.72 8.23
C VAL A 84 4.50 -13.71 7.11
N ALA A 85 5.57 -13.40 6.40
CA ALA A 85 5.55 -12.50 5.28
C ALA A 85 6.33 -13.10 4.10
N ALA A 86 5.83 -12.87 2.90
CA ALA A 86 6.50 -13.21 1.65
C ALA A 86 6.20 -12.11 0.61
N GLY A 87 7.24 -11.58 -0.01
CA GLY A 87 7.11 -10.49 -0.96
C GLY A 87 7.98 -10.66 -2.19
N LEU A 88 7.60 -9.92 -3.23
CA LEU A 88 8.14 -9.99 -4.58
C LEU A 88 8.33 -8.56 -5.09
N THR A 89 9.43 -8.34 -5.81
CA THR A 89 9.65 -7.16 -6.64
C THR A 89 9.65 -7.59 -8.09
N VAL A 90 8.78 -7.00 -8.89
CA VAL A 90 8.57 -7.31 -10.30
C VAL A 90 8.70 -6.03 -11.11
N LYS A 91 9.53 -6.05 -12.15
CA LYS A 91 9.60 -4.98 -13.15
C LYS A 91 9.04 -5.50 -14.46
N ALA A 92 8.15 -4.76 -15.10
CA ALA A 92 7.46 -5.15 -16.32
C ALA A 92 7.55 -4.05 -17.38
N PHE A 93 7.78 -4.44 -18.64
CA PHE A 93 7.85 -3.58 -19.82
C PHE A 93 8.80 -2.37 -19.71
N GLU A 94 9.78 -2.41 -18.81
CA GLU A 94 10.65 -1.27 -18.45
C GLU A 94 9.91 -0.01 -17.94
N ILE A 95 8.59 -0.09 -17.74
CA ILE A 95 7.70 1.03 -17.41
C ILE A 95 7.12 0.85 -16.01
N LEU A 96 6.80 -0.38 -15.60
CA LEU A 96 6.08 -0.67 -14.38
C LEU A 96 6.97 -1.43 -13.40
N ASN A 97 7.17 -0.89 -12.20
CA ASN A 97 7.81 -1.57 -11.08
C ASN A 97 6.76 -1.80 -9.99
N VAL A 98 6.58 -3.04 -9.56
CA VAL A 98 5.65 -3.41 -8.49
C VAL A 98 6.41 -4.16 -7.42
N GLN A 99 6.27 -3.65 -6.20
CA GLN A 99 6.72 -4.34 -5.01
C GLN A 99 5.50 -4.69 -4.19
N ALA A 100 5.39 -5.95 -3.78
CA ALA A 100 4.27 -6.40 -2.98
C ALA A 100 4.71 -7.43 -1.96
N VAL A 101 4.12 -7.37 -0.75
CA VAL A 101 4.34 -8.34 0.31
C VAL A 101 2.99 -8.81 0.85
N LEU A 102 2.81 -10.13 0.86
CA LEU A 102 1.75 -10.82 1.56
C LEU A 102 2.19 -11.02 3.00
N VAL A 103 1.34 -10.66 3.95
CA VAL A 103 1.53 -10.89 5.38
C VAL A 103 0.32 -11.66 5.90
N ILE A 104 0.56 -12.71 6.66
CA ILE A 104 -0.47 -13.38 7.43
C ILE A 104 -0.08 -13.29 8.90
N GLN A 105 -0.98 -12.79 9.73
CA GLN A 105 -0.81 -12.66 11.16
C GLN A 105 -1.92 -13.40 11.91
N TRP A 106 -1.58 -13.96 13.06
CA TRP A 106 -2.51 -14.64 13.96
C TRP A 106 -2.34 -14.12 15.38
N ASN A 107 -3.47 -13.75 16.02
CA ASN A 107 -3.75 -13.75 17.47
C ASN A 107 -4.63 -12.56 17.92
N PRO A 108 -5.85 -12.79 18.46
CA PRO A 108 -6.58 -14.08 18.54
C PRO A 108 -7.18 -14.60 17.23
N GLU A 109 -7.39 -13.73 16.23
CA GLU A 109 -7.94 -14.11 14.92
C GLU A 109 -6.89 -13.93 13.83
N VAL A 110 -7.13 -14.55 12.67
CA VAL A 110 -6.31 -14.42 11.47
C VAL A 110 -6.55 -13.04 10.85
N GLU A 111 -5.48 -12.38 10.43
CA GLU A 111 -5.53 -11.19 9.56
C GLU A 111 -4.56 -11.41 8.39
N ILE A 112 -5.03 -11.12 7.18
CA ILE A 112 -4.26 -11.25 5.95
C ILE A 112 -4.11 -9.85 5.36
N GLY A 113 -2.90 -9.49 4.96
CA GLY A 113 -2.56 -8.21 4.37
C GLY A 113 -1.75 -8.40 3.10
N ILE A 114 -2.08 -7.66 2.05
CA ILE A 114 -1.20 -7.45 0.89
C ILE A 114 -0.86 -5.97 0.87
N PHE A 115 0.42 -5.65 0.89
CA PHE A 115 0.90 -4.28 0.89
C PHE A 115 1.86 -4.12 -0.27
N GLY A 116 1.73 -3.04 -1.01
CA GLY A 116 2.59 -2.83 -2.16
C GLY A 116 2.75 -1.38 -2.57
N LEU A 117 3.77 -1.18 -3.39
CA LEU A 117 4.08 0.06 -4.06
C LEU A 117 4.20 -0.25 -5.54
N ALA A 118 3.37 0.40 -6.35
CA ALA A 118 3.42 0.30 -7.80
C ALA A 118 3.88 1.65 -8.37
N THR A 119 4.94 1.63 -9.16
CA THR A 119 5.53 2.81 -9.79
C THR A 119 5.50 2.62 -11.31
N ALA A 120 4.91 3.55 -12.03
CA ALA A 120 4.90 3.57 -13.49
C ALA A 120 5.58 4.83 -14.02
N SER A 121 6.63 4.66 -14.82
CA SER A 121 7.39 5.74 -15.47
C SER A 121 7.19 5.69 -16.99
N ILE A 122 6.72 6.78 -17.60
CA ILE A 122 6.39 6.85 -19.02
C ILE A 122 7.07 8.08 -19.64
N PRO A 123 7.89 7.94 -20.71
CA PRO A 123 8.46 6.67 -21.18
C PRO A 123 9.39 6.06 -20.11
N GLY A 124 9.43 4.72 -20.04
CA GLY A 124 10.27 3.99 -19.10
C GLY A 124 11.71 3.79 -19.59
N GLY A 125 12.46 2.93 -18.89
CA GLY A 125 13.83 2.56 -19.26
C GLY A 125 14.86 3.66 -18.98
N GLN A 126 15.78 3.88 -19.92
CA GLN A 126 16.89 4.86 -19.80
C GLN A 126 16.54 6.26 -20.32
N SER A 127 15.25 6.63 -20.34
CA SER A 127 14.84 7.95 -20.81
C SER A 127 15.30 9.04 -19.84
N GLU A 128 15.91 10.11 -20.35
CA GLU A 128 16.30 11.27 -19.52
C GLU A 128 15.11 12.09 -19.02
N LYS A 129 13.94 11.91 -19.63
CA LYS A 129 12.71 12.62 -19.28
C LYS A 129 11.53 11.66 -19.20
N GLU A 130 10.82 11.75 -18.09
CA GLU A 130 9.53 11.12 -17.86
C GLU A 130 8.43 12.14 -18.12
N PHE A 131 7.48 11.77 -18.98
CA PHE A 131 6.25 12.50 -19.22
C PHE A 131 5.20 12.23 -18.13
N ALA A 132 5.19 11.04 -17.56
CA ALA A 132 4.36 10.72 -16.42
C ALA A 132 5.10 9.79 -15.47
N HIS A 133 4.97 10.07 -14.18
CA HIS A 133 5.44 9.23 -13.10
C HIS A 133 4.25 9.00 -12.17
N VAL A 134 3.84 7.75 -11.98
CA VAL A 134 2.70 7.41 -11.14
C VAL A 134 3.16 6.43 -10.09
N GLU A 135 3.20 6.86 -8.84
CA GLU A 135 3.54 6.02 -7.70
C GLU A 135 2.31 5.86 -6.80
N LEU A 136 1.86 4.62 -6.67
CA LEU A 136 0.63 4.25 -5.98
C LEU A 136 0.94 3.27 -4.85
N GLY A 137 0.71 3.71 -3.61
CA GLY A 137 0.72 2.84 -2.46
C GLY A 137 -0.59 2.07 -2.38
N ILE A 138 -0.55 0.74 -2.24
CA ILE A 138 -1.72 -0.13 -2.21
C ILE A 138 -1.71 -0.98 -0.94
N THR A 139 -2.87 -1.09 -0.29
CA THR A 139 -3.08 -1.98 0.86
C THR A 139 -4.37 -2.75 0.68
N ALA A 140 -4.34 -4.07 0.83
CA ALA A 140 -5.51 -4.93 0.89
C ALA A 140 -5.47 -5.72 2.20
N THR A 141 -6.47 -5.56 3.06
CA THR A 141 -6.55 -6.22 4.36
C THR A 141 -7.84 -7.01 4.49
N LEU A 142 -7.72 -8.28 4.87
CA LEU A 142 -8.82 -9.16 5.22
C LEU A 142 -8.71 -9.48 6.71
N SER A 143 -9.67 -9.00 7.49
CA SER A 143 -9.69 -9.20 8.94
C SER A 143 -10.92 -9.98 9.34
N PHE A 144 -10.71 -11.22 9.80
CA PHE A 144 -11.79 -12.06 10.32
C PHE A 144 -12.31 -11.52 11.66
N ARG A 145 -11.50 -10.75 12.40
CA ARG A 145 -11.95 -10.01 13.59
C ARG A 145 -13.04 -9.01 13.26
N THR A 146 -12.82 -8.18 12.24
CA THR A 146 -13.75 -7.11 11.87
C THR A 146 -14.83 -7.56 10.89
N GLY A 147 -14.67 -8.74 10.25
CA GLY A 147 -15.58 -9.23 9.25
C GLY A 147 -15.55 -8.40 7.96
N ALA A 148 -14.38 -7.84 7.60
CA ALA A 148 -14.25 -6.90 6.50
C ALA A 148 -13.03 -7.20 5.60
N LEU A 149 -13.23 -6.99 4.30
CA LEU A 149 -12.16 -6.86 3.31
C LEU A 149 -12.07 -5.38 2.91
N LYS A 150 -10.88 -4.81 3.04
CA LYS A 150 -10.60 -3.41 2.75
C LYS A 150 -9.43 -3.32 1.79
N ILE A 151 -9.67 -2.75 0.62
CA ILE A 151 -8.64 -2.46 -0.38
C ILE A 151 -8.58 -0.95 -0.53
N GLU A 152 -7.39 -0.38 -0.42
CA GLU A 152 -7.16 1.06 -0.50
C GLU A 152 -5.92 1.33 -1.33
N GLY A 153 -5.90 2.46 -2.00
CA GLY A 153 -4.68 2.97 -2.58
C GLY A 153 -4.65 4.49 -2.59
N GLU A 154 -3.45 5.04 -2.57
CA GLU A 154 -3.22 6.48 -2.57
C GLU A 154 -1.96 6.82 -3.36
N LEU A 155 -2.08 7.84 -4.22
CA LEU A 155 -0.96 8.37 -4.97
C LEU A 155 0.01 9.06 -4.02
N THR A 156 1.29 8.81 -4.21
CA THR A 156 2.33 9.47 -3.41
C THR A 156 2.66 10.84 -4.00
N PRO A 157 3.29 11.74 -3.21
CA PRO A 157 3.74 13.04 -3.72
C PRO A 157 4.75 12.97 -4.87
N ALA A 158 5.35 11.80 -5.14
CA ALA A 158 6.23 11.60 -6.30
C ALA A 158 5.46 11.56 -7.63
N SER A 159 4.13 11.40 -7.59
CA SER A 159 3.32 11.24 -8.79
C SER A 159 3.11 12.57 -9.53
N PHE A 160 3.37 12.59 -10.84
CA PHE A 160 3.14 13.73 -11.73
C PHE A 160 2.76 13.30 -13.15
N ILE A 161 2.19 14.23 -13.91
CA ILE A 161 1.85 14.05 -15.34
C ILE A 161 2.20 15.32 -16.12
N LEU A 162 2.68 15.16 -17.35
CA LEU A 162 3.17 16.22 -18.26
C LEU A 162 4.47 16.91 -17.81
N ASP A 163 4.53 17.32 -16.54
CA ASP A 163 5.64 18.07 -15.94
C ASP A 163 5.80 17.69 -14.46
N PRO A 164 7.03 17.60 -13.91
CA PRO A 164 7.25 17.32 -12.48
C PRO A 164 6.55 18.27 -11.51
N SER A 165 6.20 19.49 -11.94
CA SER A 165 5.43 20.47 -11.15
C SER A 165 3.90 20.26 -11.21
N CYS A 166 3.43 19.32 -12.04
CA CYS A 166 2.02 18.96 -12.22
C CYS A 166 1.72 17.66 -11.46
N HIS A 167 1.48 17.79 -10.16
CA HIS A 167 1.31 16.65 -9.26
C HIS A 167 -0.06 15.99 -9.42
N LEU A 168 -0.05 14.66 -9.45
CA LEU A 168 -1.25 13.84 -9.38
C LEU A 168 -1.63 13.61 -7.92
N LEU A 169 -2.92 13.77 -7.62
CA LEU A 169 -3.49 13.57 -6.29
C LEU A 169 -4.63 12.58 -6.38
N GLY A 170 -4.83 11.81 -5.33
CA GLY A 170 -6.02 10.98 -5.20
C GLY A 170 -5.77 9.66 -4.51
N GLY A 171 -6.86 9.12 -3.98
CA GLY A 171 -6.91 7.75 -3.51
C GLY A 171 -8.18 7.05 -3.96
N PHE A 172 -8.20 5.75 -3.79
CA PHE A 172 -9.38 4.94 -3.95
C PHE A 172 -9.53 3.98 -2.78
N ALA A 173 -10.75 3.48 -2.60
CA ALA A 173 -11.03 2.43 -1.64
C ALA A 173 -12.19 1.55 -2.10
N LEU A 174 -12.06 0.25 -1.84
CA LEU A 174 -13.08 -0.78 -1.98
C LEU A 174 -13.22 -1.51 -0.65
N TYR A 175 -14.32 -1.29 0.05
CA TYR A 175 -14.63 -1.97 1.31
C TYR A 175 -15.84 -2.89 1.13
N THR A 176 -15.80 -4.06 1.76
CA THR A 176 -16.94 -4.97 1.89
C THR A 176 -16.95 -5.60 3.27
N TRP A 177 -18.14 -5.70 3.86
CA TRP A 177 -18.36 -6.28 5.18
C TRP A 177 -19.17 -7.57 5.04
N PHE A 178 -18.57 -8.70 5.40
CA PHE A 178 -19.17 -10.02 5.23
C PHE A 178 -19.65 -10.66 6.54
N ASP A 179 -19.29 -10.10 7.71
CA ASP A 179 -19.72 -10.63 9.00
C ASP A 179 -20.16 -9.54 9.98
N ASN A 180 -21.01 -9.93 10.94
CA ASN A 180 -21.56 -9.07 12.00
C ASN A 180 -20.78 -9.25 13.32
N ASN A 181 -19.46 -9.15 13.28
CA ASN A 181 -18.66 -9.17 14.51
C ASN A 181 -18.91 -7.91 15.36
N LYS A 182 -18.54 -7.94 16.64
CA LYS A 182 -18.85 -6.88 17.63
C LYS A 182 -18.48 -5.45 17.18
N ALA A 183 -17.52 -5.29 16.27
CA ALA A 183 -17.09 -4.01 15.72
C ALA A 183 -17.93 -3.48 14.54
N ALA A 184 -18.79 -4.32 13.95
CA ALA A 184 -19.47 -4.10 12.66
C ALA A 184 -20.93 -4.61 12.66
N SER A 185 -21.61 -4.60 13.81
CA SER A 185 -23.00 -5.04 13.89
C SER A 185 -23.90 -4.17 13.00
N GLY A 186 -24.54 -4.77 11.99
CA GLY A 186 -25.52 -4.10 11.13
C GLY A 186 -24.98 -3.58 9.80
N VAL A 187 -23.70 -3.82 9.47
CA VAL A 187 -23.13 -3.50 8.15
C VAL A 187 -22.84 -4.73 7.29
N LYS A 188 -23.17 -5.94 7.75
CA LYS A 188 -23.01 -7.16 6.95
C LYS A 188 -23.78 -7.07 5.63
N GLY A 189 -23.09 -7.35 4.53
CA GLY A 189 -23.59 -7.24 3.16
C GLY A 189 -23.45 -5.83 2.56
N ASP A 190 -23.02 -4.84 3.35
CA ASP A 190 -22.70 -3.50 2.84
C ASP A 190 -21.37 -3.53 2.09
N TRP A 191 -21.21 -2.61 1.14
CA TRP A 191 -19.99 -2.44 0.37
C TRP A 191 -19.91 -1.03 -0.21
N VAL A 192 -18.71 -0.61 -0.57
CA VAL A 192 -18.51 0.69 -1.23
C VAL A 192 -17.26 0.64 -2.08
N PHE A 193 -17.35 1.20 -3.29
CA PHE A 193 -16.21 1.54 -4.11
C PHE A 193 -16.17 3.05 -4.33
N THR A 194 -15.04 3.68 -4.08
CA THR A 194 -14.88 5.12 -4.28
C THR A 194 -13.48 5.43 -4.80
N ILE A 195 -13.40 6.36 -5.76
CA ILE A 195 -12.19 6.98 -6.26
C ILE A 195 -12.34 8.47 -6.01
N GLY A 196 -11.41 9.09 -5.31
CA GLY A 196 -11.50 10.52 -5.03
C GLY A 196 -12.64 10.89 -4.08
N GLY A 197 -13.26 9.95 -3.35
CA GLY A 197 -14.29 10.22 -2.35
C GLY A 197 -15.72 10.31 -2.91
N PHE A 198 -16.60 11.01 -2.19
CA PHE A 198 -18.06 11.04 -2.43
C PHE A 198 -18.53 12.41 -2.90
N HIS A 199 -19.76 12.52 -3.39
CA HIS A 199 -20.38 13.82 -3.68
C HIS A 199 -20.38 14.72 -2.42
N PRO A 200 -20.08 16.03 -2.50
CA PRO A 200 -20.00 16.91 -1.31
C PRO A 200 -21.25 16.95 -0.41
N LEU A 201 -22.44 16.81 -1.00
CA LEU A 201 -23.72 16.76 -0.29
C LEU A 201 -24.12 15.35 0.19
N TYR A 202 -23.35 14.30 -0.15
CA TYR A 202 -23.68 12.95 0.29
C TYR A 202 -23.31 12.75 1.76
N VAL A 203 -24.29 12.38 2.58
CA VAL A 203 -24.07 12.04 3.99
C VAL A 203 -23.46 10.64 4.07
N ARG A 204 -22.13 10.60 4.06
CA ARG A 204 -21.34 9.36 4.09
C ARG A 204 -21.59 8.58 5.40
N PRO A 205 -21.98 7.29 5.32
CA PRO A 205 -22.02 6.40 6.48
C PRO A 205 -20.65 6.33 7.20
N PRO A 206 -20.61 6.29 8.55
CA PRO A 206 -19.36 6.34 9.30
C PRO A 206 -18.34 5.25 8.93
N GLN A 207 -18.81 4.07 8.52
CA GLN A 207 -17.98 2.93 8.15
C GLN A 207 -17.28 3.07 6.79
N TYR A 208 -17.78 3.92 5.89
CA TYR A 208 -17.19 4.10 4.57
C TYR A 208 -15.84 4.81 4.67
N PRO A 209 -14.87 4.52 3.78
CA PRO A 209 -13.59 5.21 3.75
C PRO A 209 -13.76 6.67 3.32
N ASN A 210 -12.72 7.49 3.43
CA ASN A 210 -12.71 8.85 2.88
C ASN A 210 -11.37 9.11 2.18
N PRO A 211 -11.15 8.53 0.99
CA PRO A 211 -9.89 8.71 0.28
C PRO A 211 -9.72 10.15 -0.20
N SER A 212 -8.45 10.55 -0.41
CA SER A 212 -8.07 11.85 -0.95
C SER A 212 -8.72 12.10 -2.31
N ARG A 213 -9.15 13.34 -2.58
CA ARG A 213 -9.77 13.73 -3.86
C ARG A 213 -8.86 13.40 -5.05
N LEU A 214 -9.43 12.79 -6.09
CA LEU A 214 -8.73 12.61 -7.35
C LEU A 214 -8.54 13.98 -7.98
N GLY A 215 -7.34 14.29 -8.44
CA GLY A 215 -7.09 15.61 -9.00
C GLY A 215 -5.69 15.81 -9.53
N ILE A 216 -5.51 17.01 -10.07
CA ILE A 216 -4.22 17.54 -10.50
C ILE A 216 -3.96 18.86 -9.78
N SER A 217 -2.69 19.13 -9.49
CA SER A 217 -2.24 20.41 -8.96
C SER A 217 -0.95 20.80 -9.67
N TRP A 218 -1.02 21.81 -10.51
CA TRP A 218 0.09 22.27 -11.34
C TRP A 218 0.45 23.72 -11.06
N HIS A 219 1.68 23.92 -10.61
CA HIS A 219 2.26 25.25 -10.49
C HIS A 219 3.10 25.57 -11.74
N PHE A 220 2.45 26.03 -12.80
CA PHE A 220 3.10 26.30 -14.07
C PHE A 220 4.08 27.49 -14.00
N SER A 221 3.74 28.52 -13.21
CA SER A 221 4.62 29.65 -12.92
C SER A 221 4.15 30.41 -11.68
N ASN A 222 4.94 31.40 -11.21
CA ASN A 222 4.55 32.29 -10.10
C ASN A 222 3.21 33.01 -10.31
N ALA A 223 2.72 33.12 -11.55
CA ALA A 223 1.47 33.78 -11.89
C ALA A 223 0.33 32.82 -12.27
N ILE A 224 0.61 31.53 -12.54
CA ILE A 224 -0.37 30.58 -13.08
C ILE A 224 -0.33 29.27 -12.29
N SER A 225 -1.46 28.95 -11.67
CA SER A 225 -1.73 27.66 -11.04
C SER A 225 -2.96 27.02 -11.67
N ILE A 226 -2.88 25.74 -12.02
CA ILE A 226 -3.98 24.95 -12.56
C ILE A 226 -4.31 23.84 -11.57
N SER A 227 -5.57 23.70 -11.20
CA SER A 227 -6.04 22.63 -10.32
C SER A 227 -7.36 22.07 -10.80
N GLY A 228 -7.55 20.77 -10.67
CA GLY A 228 -8.79 20.08 -10.98
C GLY A 228 -9.06 18.98 -9.97
N GLN A 229 -10.32 18.76 -9.62
CA GLN A 229 -10.72 17.67 -8.75
C GLN A 229 -11.92 16.92 -9.35
N ALA A 230 -11.93 15.61 -9.14
CA ALA A 230 -13.00 14.71 -9.51
C ALA A 230 -13.24 13.71 -8.38
N TYR A 231 -14.40 13.05 -8.44
CA TYR A 231 -14.73 11.94 -7.56
C TYR A 231 -15.65 10.98 -8.30
N PHE A 232 -15.64 9.74 -7.86
CA PHE A 232 -16.59 8.72 -8.27
C PHE A 232 -16.85 7.82 -7.06
N ALA A 233 -18.10 7.50 -6.79
CA ALA A 233 -18.45 6.56 -5.73
C ALA A 233 -19.70 5.77 -6.07
N ILE A 234 -19.68 4.49 -5.72
CA ILE A 234 -20.81 3.60 -5.87
C ILE A 234 -20.98 2.78 -4.58
N THR A 235 -22.24 2.67 -4.17
CA THR A 235 -22.72 2.01 -2.95
C THR A 235 -23.95 1.18 -3.33
N PRO A 236 -24.44 0.28 -2.49
CA PRO A 236 -25.69 -0.45 -2.75
C PRO A 236 -26.90 0.44 -3.07
N LYS A 237 -26.90 1.70 -2.63
CA LYS A 237 -28.06 2.61 -2.72
C LYS A 237 -27.90 3.72 -3.75
N VAL A 238 -26.67 4.12 -4.07
CA VAL A 238 -26.38 5.35 -4.82
C VAL A 238 -25.10 5.20 -5.64
N GLY A 239 -25.13 5.70 -6.87
CA GLY A 239 -23.96 6.01 -7.69
C GLY A 239 -23.77 7.54 -7.82
N MET A 240 -22.53 7.98 -7.81
CA MET A 240 -22.10 9.39 -7.82
C MET A 240 -20.87 9.54 -8.73
N GLY A 241 -20.83 10.59 -9.55
CA GLY A 241 -19.71 10.93 -10.44
C GLY A 241 -19.85 12.31 -11.04
#